data_AF-A0A3N9N3F2-F1
#
_entry.id   AF-A0A3N9N3F2-F1
#
_cell.length_a   1.000
_cell.length_b   1.000
_cell.length_c   1.000
_cell.angle_alpha   90.00
_cell.angle_beta   90.00
_cell.angle_gamma   90.00
#
_symmetry.space_group_name_H-M   'P 1'
#
loop_
_entity.id
_entity.type
_entity.pdbx_description
1 polymer ?
#
loop_
_entity_poly.entity_id
_entity_poly.type
_entity_poly.pdbx_seq_one_letter_code
_entity_poly.pdbx_strand_id
1 'polypeptide(L)' 'SDDIIMDAAYEYIGCAGLQATASALTEMIKGKSIDSISSITVEDIINYLEGLPKQKLDCAVLASSTLQKALELYKKKEPV' A
#
# COMPACT_ATOMS: atom_id res chain seq x y z
N SER A 1 -6.73 -22.00 -1.76
CA SER A 1 -6.79 -20.95 -2.78
C SER A 1 -5.87 -19.86 -2.32
N ASP A 2 -4.79 -19.60 -3.06
CA ASP A 2 -3.86 -18.55 -2.65
C ASP A 2 -4.56 -17.20 -2.86
N ASP A 3 -4.74 -16.42 -1.79
CA ASP A 3 -5.31 -15.07 -1.84
C ASP A 3 -4.32 -14.12 -2.53
N ILE A 4 -4.20 -14.26 -3.85
CA ILE A 4 -3.31 -13.47 -4.69
C ILE A 4 -4.03 -12.22 -5.17
N ILE A 5 -3.36 -11.08 -5.04
CA ILE A 5 -3.85 -9.79 -5.51
C ILE A 5 -3.73 -9.75 -7.03
N MET A 6 -4.85 -9.92 -7.73
CA MET A 6 -4.88 -9.86 -9.19
C MET A 6 -4.67 -8.43 -9.71
N ASP A 7 -5.24 -7.45 -9.01
CA ASP A 7 -5.12 -6.04 -9.37
C ASP A 7 -5.20 -5.13 -8.15
N ALA A 8 -4.63 -3.93 -8.27
CA ALA A 8 -4.61 -2.94 -7.21
C ALA A 8 -4.79 -1.54 -7.83
N ALA A 9 -5.72 -0.78 -7.27
CA ALA A 9 -6.01 0.60 -7.66
C ALA A 9 -6.13 1.48 -6.42
N TYR A 10 -5.89 2.78 -6.60
CA TYR A 10 -5.98 3.77 -5.54
C TYR A 10 -6.79 4.98 -5.99
N GLU A 11 -7.44 5.61 -5.02
CA GLU A 11 -8.00 6.95 -5.14
C GLU A 11 -7.36 7.78 -4.02
N TYR A 12 -6.97 9.02 -4.34
CA TYR A 12 -6.29 9.89 -3.38
C TYR A 12 -6.76 11.33 -3.53
N ILE A 13 -6.71 12.05 -2.41
CA ILE A 13 -6.82 13.51 -2.38
C ILE A 13 -5.59 14.01 -1.63
N GLY A 14 -4.68 14.69 -2.33
CA GLY A 14 -3.46 15.16 -1.70
C GLY A 14 -2.37 15.62 -2.66
N CYS A 15 -1.16 15.75 -2.13
CA CYS A 15 -0.01 16.24 -2.89
C CYS A 15 0.65 15.16 -3.76
N ALA A 16 1.53 15.58 -4.67
CA ALA A 16 2.29 14.67 -5.56
C ALA A 16 3.08 13.58 -4.80
N GLY A 17 3.51 13.83 -3.57
CA GLY A 17 4.15 12.82 -2.74
C GLY A 17 3.21 11.67 -2.39
N LEU A 18 1.95 11.97 -2.07
CA LEU A 18 0.94 10.95 -1.79
C LEU A 18 0.57 10.16 -3.04
N GLN A 19 0.48 10.83 -4.20
CA GLN A 19 0.28 10.16 -5.48
C GLN A 19 1.40 9.15 -5.77
N ALA A 20 2.66 9.57 -5.63
CA ALA A 20 3.82 8.71 -5.88
C ALA A 20 3.83 7.50 -4.93
N THR A 21 3.60 7.73 -3.64
CA THR A 21 3.50 6.67 -2.64
C THR A 21 2.35 5.70 -2.91
N ALA A 22 1.16 6.20 -3.24
CA ALA A 22 0.02 5.33 -3.54
C ALA A 22 0.26 4.49 -4.80
N SER A 23 0.86 5.09 -5.84
CA SER A 23 1.25 4.37 -7.06
C SER A 23 2.31 3.31 -6.81
N ALA A 24 3.34 3.62 -6.00
CA ALA A 24 4.36 2.65 -5.63
C ALA A 24 3.73 1.47 -4.89
N LEU A 25 2.86 1.75 -3.92
CA LEU A 25 2.19 0.75 -3.13
C LEU A 25 1.34 -0.20 -3.99
N THR A 26 0.60 0.29 -4.99
CA THR A 26 -0.19 -0.58 -5.88
C THR A 26 0.68 -1.51 -6.71
N GLU A 27 1.81 -1.03 -7.21
CA GLU A 27 2.77 -1.87 -7.93
C GLU A 27 3.44 -2.89 -7.01
N MET A 28 3.79 -2.51 -5.78
CA MET A 28 4.41 -3.38 -4.79
C MET A 28 3.53 -4.57 -4.40
N ILE A 29 2.20 -4.40 -4.34
CA ILE A 29 1.29 -5.44 -3.86
C ILE A 29 0.71 -6.33 -4.97
N LYS A 30 0.72 -5.86 -6.22
CA LYS A 30 0.14 -6.60 -7.34
C LYS A 30 0.88 -7.93 -7.56
N GLY A 31 0.12 -9.02 -7.70
CA GLY A 31 0.65 -10.38 -7.87
C GLY A 31 1.23 -11.01 -6.59
N LYS A 32 1.16 -10.33 -5.44
CA LYS A 32 1.56 -10.89 -4.14
C LYS A 32 0.37 -11.49 -3.40
N SER A 33 0.66 -12.38 -2.45
CA SER A 33 -0.35 -12.91 -1.53
C SER A 33 -0.69 -11.90 -0.43
N ILE A 34 -1.91 -12.00 0.11
CA ILE A 34 -2.36 -11.18 1.24
C ILE A 34 -1.42 -11.27 2.44
N ASP A 35 -0.91 -12.47 2.74
CA ASP A 35 0.05 -12.65 3.84
C ASP A 35 1.36 -11.92 3.57
N SER A 36 1.88 -11.98 2.33
CA SER A 36 3.13 -11.30 1.96
C SER A 36 3.02 -9.77 2.03
N ILE A 37 1.85 -9.20 1.76
CA ILE A 37 1.68 -7.74 1.79
C ILE A 37 1.37 -7.21 3.18
N SER A 38 0.96 -8.08 4.12
CA SER A 38 0.69 -7.70 5.51
C SER A 38 1.95 -7.24 6.27
N SER A 39 3.13 -7.61 5.79
CA SER A 39 4.42 -7.21 6.35
C SER A 39 5.03 -5.95 5.70
N ILE A 40 4.35 -5.31 4.74
CA ILE A 40 4.88 -4.10 4.09
C ILE A 40 4.92 -2.95 5.09
N THR A 41 6.11 -2.38 5.26
CA THR A 41 6.39 -1.26 6.16
C THR A 41 6.45 0.07 5.41
N VAL A 42 6.49 1.16 6.16
CA VAL A 42 6.70 2.50 5.59
C VAL A 42 8.09 2.58 4.95
N GLU A 43 9.09 1.97 5.57
CA GLU A 43 10.46 1.87 5.08
C GLU A 43 10.52 1.14 3.73
N ASP A 44 9.75 0.06 3.54
CA ASP A 44 9.69 -0.65 2.27
C ASP A 44 9.19 0.25 1.13
N ILE A 45 8.18 1.09 1.41
CA ILE A 45 7.64 2.03 0.44
C ILE A 45 8.66 3.12 0.11
N ILE A 46 9.37 3.64 1.13
CA ILE A 46 10.43 4.63 0.94
C ILE A 46 11.58 4.05 0.12
N ASN A 47 11.99 2.81 0.41
CA ASN A 47 13.05 2.12 -0.31
C ASN A 47 12.66 1.84 -1.76
N TYR A 48 11.41 1.45 -2.01
CA TYR A 48 10.89 1.26 -3.36
C TYR A 48 10.91 2.54 -4.20
N LEU A 49 10.68 3.69 -3.55
CA LEU A 49 10.75 5.01 -4.17
C LEU A 49 12.19 5.57 -4.27
N GLU A 50 13.20 4.79 -3.89
CA GLU A 50 14.61 5.20 -3.82
C GLU A 50 14.83 6.44 -2.92
N GLY A 51 13.96 6.60 -1.93
CA GLY A 51 13.96 7.70 -0.98
C GLY A 51 12.76 8.63 -1.11
N LEU A 52 12.54 9.41 -0.05
CA LEU A 52 11.50 10.42 0.02
C LEU A 52 12.03 11.62 0.80
N PRO A 53 11.73 12.86 0.35
CA PRO A 53 12.06 14.05 1.14
C PRO A 53 11.41 13.97 2.52
N LYS A 54 12.09 14.49 3.54
CA LYS A 54 11.63 14.42 4.94
C LYS A 54 10.21 14.98 5.14
N GLN A 55 9.82 16.00 4.37
CA GLN A 55 8.46 16.58 4.45
C GLN A 55 7.35 15.68 3.85
N LYS A 56 7.70 14.54 3.24
CA LYS A 56 6.76 13.64 2.56
C LYS A 56 6.68 12.26 3.22
N LEU A 57 7.40 12.02 4.31
CA LEU A 57 7.33 10.77 5.06
C LEU A 57 5.90 10.49 5.56
N ASP A 58 5.16 11.52 5.94
CA ASP A 58 3.75 11.39 6.36
C ASP A 58 2.85 10.84 5.25
N CYS A 59 3.19 11.08 3.97
CA CYS A 59 2.47 10.50 2.84
C CYS A 59 2.66 8.98 2.78
N ALA A 60 3.88 8.50 3.08
CA ALA A 60 4.21 7.08 3.17
C ALA A 60 3.50 6.39 4.36
N VAL A 61 3.47 7.06 5.52
CA VAL A 61 2.71 6.59 6.69
C VAL A 61 1.23 6.45 6.36
N LEU A 62 0.65 7.44 5.69
CA LEU A 62 -0.77 7.42 5.31
C LEU A 62 -1.09 6.28 4.33
N ALA A 63 -0.28 6.08 3.30
CA ALA A 63 -0.49 5.00 2.34
C ALA A 63 -0.35 3.61 2.99
N SER A 64 0.66 3.40 3.83
CA SER A 64 0.86 2.15 4.58
C SER A 64 -0.34 1.85 5.50
N SER A 65 -0.80 2.87 6.24
CA SER A 65 -1.97 2.74 7.12
C SER A 65 -3.25 2.42 6.33
N THR A 66 -3.38 2.98 5.12
CA THR A 66 -4.51 2.70 4.21
C THR A 66 -4.48 1.24 3.74
N LEU A 67 -3.30 0.70 3.41
CA LEU A 67 -3.16 -0.72 3.05
C LEU A 67 -3.58 -1.64 4.19
N GLN A 68 -3.09 -1.39 5.40
CA GLN A 68 -3.43 -2.19 6.58
C GLN A 68 -4.94 -2.21 6.81
N LYS A 69 -5.59 -1.05 6.69
CA LYS A 69 -7.04 -0.95 6.84
C LYS A 69 -7.79 -1.68 5.73
N ALA A 70 -7.31 -1.62 4.48
CA ALA A 70 -7.90 -2.38 3.37
C ALA A 70 -7.79 -3.91 3.62
N LEU A 71 -6.65 -4.38 4.11
CA LEU A 71 -6.45 -5.78 4.49
C LEU A 71 -7.37 -6.22 5.63
N GLU A 72 -7.53 -5.38 6.66
CA GLU A 72 -8.49 -5.66 7.73
C GLU A 72 -9.93 -5.75 7.22
N LEU A 73 -10.33 -4.84 6.33
CA LEU A 73 -11.66 -4.84 5.74
C LEU A 73 -11.89 -6.08 4.86
N TYR A 74 -10.88 -6.51 4.12
CA TYR A 74 -10.92 -7.76 3.36
C TYR A 74 -11.10 -8.96 4.29
N LYS A 75 -10.33 -9.04 5.39
CA LYS A 75 -10.44 -10.13 6.37
C LYS A 75 -11.77 -10.13 7.13
N LYS A 76 -12.37 -8.95 7.35
CA LYS A 76 -13.64 -8.78 8.08
C LYS A 76 -14.86 -9.05 7.21
N LYS A 77 -14.80 -8.76 5.91
CA LYS A 77 -15.79 -9.25 4.96
C LYS A 77 -15.51 -10.73 4.74
N GLU A 78 -16.37 -11.63 5.24
CA GLU A 78 -16.35 -12.99 4.69
C GLU A 78 -16.43 -12.88 3.16
N PRO A 79 -15.57 -13.58 2.42
CA PRO A 79 -15.62 -13.54 0.96
C PRO A 79 -17.02 -14.01 0.52
N VAL A 80 -17.71 -13.14 -0.22
CA VAL A 80 -18.97 -13.49 -0.92
C VAL A 80 -18.75 -14.58 -1.95
#